data_AF-A0A2N5RE03-F1
#
_entry.id   AF-A0A2N5RE03-F1
#
_cell.length_a   1.000
_cell.length_b   1.000
_cell.length_c   1.000
_cell.angle_alpha   90.00
_cell.angle_beta   90.00
_cell.angle_gamma   90.00
#
_symmetry.space_group_name_H-M   'P 1'
#
loop_
_entity.id
_entity.type
_entity.pdbx_description
1 polymer ?
#
loop_
_entity_poly.entity_id
_entity_poly.type
_entity_poly.pdbx_seq_one_letter_code
_entity_poly.pdbx_strand_id
1 'polypeptide(L)'
;MEHLETSVVEHLKKKRFKIVIDDFGTGFSSLKRLAELRPDIIKIDMSLIGNVHKDWLKRHMIEALFSAASKSGIQVIAEGVETTEEYETLQKIGIELM
;
A
#
# COMPACT_ATOMS: atom_id res chain seq x y z
N MET A 1 11.43 11.32 -17.06
CA MET A 1 10.26 10.44 -16.88
C MET A 1 9.50 10.75 -15.60
N GLU A 2 10.15 10.83 -14.42
CA GLU A 2 9.48 11.16 -13.14
C GLU A 2 8.59 12.41 -13.17
N HIS A 3 9.08 13.54 -13.72
CA HIS A 3 8.29 14.77 -13.81
C HIS A 3 7.01 14.64 -14.67
N LEU A 4 6.98 13.69 -15.62
CA LEU A 4 5.80 13.45 -16.45
C LEU A 4 4.75 12.64 -15.69
N GLU A 5 5.17 11.61 -14.93
CA GLU A 5 4.27 10.80 -14.11
C GLU A 5 3.53 11.67 -13.09
N THR A 6 4.24 12.50 -12.34
CA THR A 6 3.63 13.41 -11.35
C THR A 6 2.64 14.38 -12.01
N SER A 7 3.01 14.98 -13.14
CA SER A 7 2.14 15.93 -13.86
C SER A 7 0.85 15.27 -14.35
N VAL A 8 0.92 14.04 -14.87
CA VAL A 8 -0.26 13.27 -15.29
C VAL A 8 -1.15 12.95 -14.09
N VAL A 9 -0.56 12.48 -12.99
CA VAL A 9 -1.29 12.17 -11.76
C VAL A 9 -2.00 13.40 -11.20
N GLU A 10 -1.32 14.55 -11.16
CA GLU A 10 -1.92 15.82 -10.73
C GLU A 10 -3.10 16.24 -11.63
N HIS A 11 -2.97 16.07 -12.94
CA HIS A 11 -4.05 16.36 -13.89
C HIS A 11 -5.27 15.47 -13.68
N LEU A 12 -5.06 14.17 -13.45
CA LEU A 12 -6.14 13.22 -13.16
C LEU A 12 -6.82 13.53 -11.83
N LYS A 13 -6.05 13.91 -10.80
CA LYS A 13 -6.60 14.36 -9.52
C LYS A 13 -7.44 15.64 -9.63
N LYS A 14 -7.02 16.61 -10.45
CA LYS A 14 -7.82 17.81 -10.75
C LYS A 14 -9.17 17.46 -11.38
N LYS A 15 -9.24 16.33 -12.10
CA LYS A 15 -10.48 15.77 -12.66
C LYS A 15 -11.24 14.84 -11.69
N ARG A 16 -10.83 14.76 -10.42
CA ARG A 16 -11.44 13.96 -9.35
C ARG A 16 -11.34 12.44 -9.57
N PHE A 17 -10.40 11.97 -10.38
CA PHE A 17 -10.07 10.54 -10.41
C PHE A 17 -9.31 10.18 -9.14
N LYS A 18 -9.64 9.01 -8.57
CA LYS A 18 -8.83 8.39 -7.53
C LYS A 18 -7.59 7.75 -8.15
N ILE A 19 -6.49 7.85 -7.43
CA ILE A 19 -5.20 7.30 -7.83
C ILE A 19 -4.89 6.13 -6.92
N VAL A 20 -4.63 4.99 -7.54
CA VAL A 20 -4.24 3.75 -6.87
C VAL A 20 -2.83 3.41 -7.30
N ILE A 21 -1.95 3.13 -6.34
CA ILE A 21 -0.64 2.53 -6.62
C ILE A 21 -0.75 1.03 -6.42
N ASP A 22 -0.49 0.28 -7.49
CA ASP A 22 -0.40 -1.17 -7.48
C ASP A 22 0.99 -1.67 -7.10
N ASP A 23 1.09 -2.95 -6.74
CA ASP A 23 2.31 -3.68 -6.38
C ASP A 23 3.17 -2.99 -5.30
N PHE A 24 2.53 -2.32 -4.33
CA PHE A 24 3.25 -1.52 -3.34
C PHE A 24 4.12 -2.41 -2.45
N GLY A 25 5.42 -2.08 -2.40
CA GLY A 25 6.41 -2.80 -1.59
C GLY A 25 7.27 -3.81 -2.33
N THR A 26 7.07 -4.00 -3.64
CA THR A 26 7.91 -4.87 -4.50
C THR A 26 9.20 -4.20 -5.02
N GLY A 27 9.53 -2.99 -4.54
CA GLY A 27 10.74 -2.29 -4.98
C GLY A 27 11.14 -1.09 -4.11
N PHE A 28 12.39 -0.64 -4.29
CA PHE A 28 13.05 0.41 -3.50
C PHE A 28 12.40 1.80 -3.59
N SER A 29 11.56 2.06 -4.59
CA SER A 29 10.96 3.39 -4.84
C SER A 29 9.56 3.58 -4.25
N SER A 30 8.97 2.56 -3.61
CA SER A 30 7.57 2.60 -3.15
C SER A 30 7.28 3.79 -2.21
N LEU A 31 8.17 4.04 -1.24
CA LEU A 31 8.02 5.17 -0.31
C LEU A 31 8.21 6.53 -1.00
N LYS A 32 9.14 6.63 -1.96
CA LYS A 32 9.32 7.85 -2.77
C LYS A 32 8.06 8.16 -3.56
N ARG A 33 7.50 7.15 -4.25
CA ARG A 33 6.25 7.29 -5.01
C ARG A 33 5.06 7.67 -4.12
N LEU A 34 4.97 7.11 -2.92
CA LEU A 34 3.96 7.50 -1.93
C LEU A 34 4.06 8.99 -1.57
N ALA A 35 5.27 9.50 -1.32
CA ALA A 35 5.51 10.89 -0.97
C ALA A 35 5.24 11.86 -2.13
N GLU A 36 5.61 11.49 -3.36
CA GLU A 36 5.48 12.34 -4.55
C GLU A 36 4.07 12.32 -5.14
N LEU A 37 3.46 11.14 -5.30
CA LEU A 37 2.17 10.99 -5.96
C LEU A 37 0.99 11.21 -5.00
N ARG A 38 1.19 11.01 -3.70
CA ARG A 38 0.18 11.14 -2.63
C ARG A 38 -1.13 10.40 -2.97
N PRO A 39 -1.10 9.11 -3.32
CA PRO A 39 -2.26 8.41 -3.86
C PRO A 39 -3.43 8.35 -2.88
N ASP A 40 -4.63 8.04 -3.40
CA ASP A 40 -5.80 7.81 -2.56
C ASP A 40 -5.76 6.41 -1.93
N ILE A 41 -5.18 5.44 -2.67
CA ILE A 41 -5.11 4.03 -2.27
C ILE A 41 -3.74 3.46 -2.63
N ILE A 42 -3.21 2.62 -1.76
CA ILE A 42 -2.10 1.71 -2.07
C ILE A 42 -2.58 0.26 -1.95
N LYS A 43 -2.15 -0.59 -2.87
CA LYS A 43 -2.37 -2.03 -2.78
C LYS A 43 -1.04 -2.72 -2.45
N ILE A 44 -0.98 -3.43 -1.32
CA ILE A 44 0.21 -4.14 -0.87
C ILE A 44 0.26 -5.47 -1.63
N ASP A 45 1.37 -5.68 -2.32
CA ASP A 45 1.56 -6.87 -3.15
C ASP A 45 1.57 -8.17 -2.34
N MET A 46 1.13 -9.25 -2.98
CA MET A 46 1.06 -10.59 -2.40
C MET A 46 2.42 -11.11 -1.90
N SER A 47 3.55 -10.68 -2.46
CA SER A 47 4.88 -11.10 -1.99
C SER A 47 5.18 -10.64 -0.56
N LEU A 48 4.59 -9.52 -0.13
CA LEU A 48 4.65 -9.04 1.26
C LEU A 48 3.58 -9.69 2.14
N ILE A 49 2.41 -9.98 1.60
CA ILE A 49 1.30 -10.60 2.31
C ILE A 49 1.56 -12.08 2.63
N GLY A 50 2.11 -12.82 1.67
CA GLY A 50 2.33 -14.25 1.78
C GLY A 50 3.16 -14.63 3.00
N ASN A 51 2.60 -15.52 3.82
CA ASN A 51 3.14 -15.99 5.10
C ASN A 51 3.40 -14.88 6.14
N VAL A 52 2.72 -13.73 6.07
CA VAL A 52 2.88 -12.62 7.05
C VAL A 52 2.68 -13.10 8.50
N HIS A 53 1.77 -14.04 8.74
CA HIS A 53 1.52 -14.62 10.06
C HIS A 53 2.71 -15.40 10.66
N LYS A 54 3.67 -15.85 9.82
CA LYS A 54 4.88 -16.58 10.23
C LYS A 54 6.11 -15.69 10.32
N ASP A 55 6.14 -14.58 9.58
CA ASP A 55 7.31 -13.72 9.47
C ASP A 55 7.12 -12.45 10.33
N TRP A 56 7.90 -12.32 11.40
CA TRP A 56 7.79 -11.16 12.28
C TRP A 56 8.29 -9.88 11.59
N LEU A 57 9.30 -9.95 10.74
CA LEU A 57 9.87 -8.78 10.08
C LEU A 57 8.88 -8.25 9.03
N LYS A 58 8.27 -9.13 8.22
CA LYS A 58 7.21 -8.72 7.29
C LYS A 58 6.04 -8.04 8.01
N ARG A 59 5.60 -8.59 9.14
CA ARG A 59 4.55 -7.97 9.98
C ARG A 59 4.91 -6.54 10.37
N HIS A 60 6.08 -6.33 10.97
CA HIS A 60 6.52 -5.00 11.39
C HIS A 60 6.65 -4.03 10.20
N MET A 61 7.10 -4.53 9.05
CA MET A 61 7.16 -3.70 7.83
C MET A 61 5.76 -3.26 7.40
N ILE A 62 4.80 -4.18 7.33
CA ILE A 62 3.41 -3.88 6.95
C ILE A 62 2.76 -2.95 7.99
N GLU A 63 3.00 -3.15 9.28
CA GLU A 63 2.53 -2.26 10.36
C GLU A 63 3.06 -0.83 10.20
N ALA A 64 4.36 -0.68 9.95
CA ALA A 64 4.97 0.63 9.74
C ALA A 64 4.38 1.33 8.50
N LEU A 65 4.17 0.56 7.42
CA LEU A 65 3.60 1.03 6.16
C LEU A 65 2.15 1.47 6.36
N PHE A 66 1.33 0.65 7.01
CA PHE A 66 -0.05 0.95 7.36
C PHE A 66 -0.15 2.19 8.26
N SER A 67 0.73 2.31 9.26
CA SER A 67 0.77 3.49 10.15
C SER A 67 1.05 4.78 9.37
N ALA A 68 1.99 4.73 8.41
CA ALA A 68 2.32 5.90 7.59
C ALA A 68 1.18 6.26 6.62
N ALA A 69 0.59 5.26 5.96
CA ALA A 69 -0.51 5.44 5.01
C ALA A 69 -1.77 5.99 5.70
N SER A 70 -2.21 5.36 6.80
CA SER A 70 -3.41 5.77 7.55
C SER A 70 -3.31 7.19 8.09
N LYS A 71 -2.17 7.57 8.67
CA LYS A 71 -1.91 8.96 9.14
C LYS A 71 -1.91 9.99 8.01
N SER A 72 -1.63 9.55 6.78
CA SER A 72 -1.63 10.39 5.59
C SER A 72 -2.99 10.42 4.87
N GLY A 73 -4.01 9.75 5.42
CA GLY A 73 -5.33 9.62 4.80
C GLY A 73 -5.36 8.71 3.57
N ILE A 74 -4.37 7.84 3.43
CA ILE A 74 -4.23 6.90 2.31
C ILE A 74 -4.85 5.56 2.72
N GLN A 75 -5.76 5.05 1.90
CA GLN A 75 -6.37 3.74 2.12
C GLN A 75 -5.41 2.62 1.72
N VAL A 76 -5.40 1.53 2.49
CA VAL A 76 -4.54 0.36 2.22
C VAL A 76 -5.43 -0.82 1.85
N ILE A 77 -5.06 -1.54 0.80
CA ILE A 77 -5.64 -2.82 0.40
C ILE A 77 -4.52 -3.87 0.44
N ALA A 78 -4.76 -5.04 1.02
CA ALA A 78 -3.81 -6.16 0.99
C ALA A 78 -4.21 -7.15 -0.11
N GLU A 79 -3.34 -7.42 -1.09
CA GLU A 79 -3.65 -8.34 -2.18
C GLU A 79 -3.12 -9.74 -1.96
N GLY A 80 -3.79 -10.73 -2.56
CA GLY A 80 -3.33 -12.12 -2.55
C GLY A 80 -3.30 -12.72 -1.15
N VAL A 81 -4.31 -12.40 -0.32
CA VAL A 81 -4.54 -13.09 0.95
C VAL A 81 -5.09 -14.48 0.64
N GLU A 82 -4.33 -15.52 0.99
CA GLU A 82 -4.65 -16.90 0.61
C GLU A 82 -5.09 -17.74 1.81
N THR A 83 -4.73 -17.35 3.04
CA THR A 83 -5.08 -18.11 4.26
C THR A 83 -5.78 -17.26 5.33
N THR A 84 -6.54 -17.93 6.19
CA THR A 84 -7.22 -17.29 7.34
C THR A 84 -6.21 -16.63 8.28
N GLU A 85 -5.04 -17.25 8.50
CA GLU A 85 -4.01 -16.72 9.38
C GLU A 85 -3.41 -15.41 8.83
N GLU A 86 -3.26 -15.29 7.52
CA GLU A 86 -2.85 -14.05 6.86
C GLU A 86 -3.90 -12.96 7.04
N TYR A 87 -5.17 -13.27 6.73
CA TYR A 87 -6.30 -12.37 6.93
C TYR A 87 -6.39 -11.86 8.38
N GLU A 88 -6.36 -12.75 9.36
CA GLU A 88 -6.44 -12.39 10.78
C GLU A 88 -5.26 -11.53 11.23
N THR A 89 -4.06 -11.81 10.70
CA THR A 89 -2.87 -11.02 10.99
C THR A 89 -3.02 -9.60 10.45
N LEU A 90 -3.50 -9.44 9.21
CA LEU A 90 -3.71 -8.14 8.58
C LEU A 90 -4.84 -7.35 9.26
N GLN A 91 -5.93 -8.01 9.66
CA GLN A 91 -6.99 -7.37 10.45
C GLN A 91 -6.47 -6.85 11.79
N LYS A 92 -5.59 -7.61 12.49
CA LYS A 92 -4.97 -7.15 13.75
C LYS A 92 -4.08 -5.91 13.55
N ILE A 93 -3.46 -5.77 12.38
CA ILE A 93 -2.70 -4.58 11.99
C ILE A 93 -3.62 -3.37 11.74
N GLY A 94 -4.89 -3.62 11.42
CA GLY A 94 -5.89 -2.59 11.11
C GLY A 94 -6.17 -2.43 9.62
N ILE A 95 -5.66 -3.33 8.77
CA ILE A 95 -6.00 -3.36 7.35
C ILE A 95 -7.39 -3.97 7.21
N GLU A 96 -8.35 -3.21 6.70
CA GLU A 96 -9.77 -3.60 6.61
C GLU A 96 -10.18 -4.11 5.23
N LEU A 97 -9.32 -3.91 4.22
CA LEU A 97 -9.60 -4.29 2.84
C LEU A 97 -8.57 -5.30 2.35
N MET A 98 -9.07 -6.41 1.84
CA MET A 98 -8.32 -7.51 1.24
C MET A 98 -8.98 -7.95 -0.06
#